data_AF-A0A822ED73-F1
#
_entry.id   AF-A0A822ED73-F1
#
_cell.length_a   1.000
_cell.length_b   1.000
_cell.length_c   1.000
_cell.angle_alpha   90.00
_cell.angle_beta   90.00
_cell.angle_gamma   90.00
#
_symmetry.space_group_name_H-M   'P 1'
#
loop_
_entity.id
_entity.type
_entity.pdbx_description
1 polymer ?
#
loop_
_entity_poly.entity_id
_entity_poly.type
_entity_poly.pdbx_seq_one_letter_code
_entity_poly.pdbx_strand_id
1 'polypeptide(L)'
;PIRLNRQTSIKSHDDVSIIQTTLSNINITLTETDRLYYRQNPSKCQSITDWLIVLSQRKNRNEIQLSDLTKGSMYKFKFENEAIANIWFQRLKEASTFKQKNGQLSENLIALD
;
A
#
# COMPACT_ATOMS: atom_id res chain seq x y z
N PRO A 1 -32.81 -26.39 -34.66
CA PRO A 1 -33.10 -27.14 -33.43
C PRO A 1 -32.10 -28.29 -33.21
N ILE A 2 -31.38 -28.30 -32.07
CA ILE A 2 -30.95 -29.47 -31.24
C ILE A 2 -30.02 -28.96 -30.12
N ARG A 3 -30.58 -29.01 -28.89
CA ARG A 3 -30.05 -29.28 -27.52
C ARG A 3 -28.85 -28.53 -26.90
N LEU A 4 -29.23 -27.60 -26.02
CA LEU A 4 -28.89 -27.41 -24.58
C LEU A 4 -27.93 -28.41 -23.88
N ASN A 5 -26.91 -27.85 -23.21
CA ASN A 5 -26.29 -28.17 -21.89
C ASN A 5 -24.80 -27.77 -21.95
N ARG A 6 -24.13 -27.12 -20.97
CA ARG A 6 -24.33 -26.97 -19.53
C ARG A 6 -23.43 -25.81 -19.06
N GLN A 7 -23.88 -25.05 -18.07
CA GLN A 7 -23.07 -24.10 -17.29
C GLN A 7 -21.80 -24.74 -16.72
N THR A 8 -20.69 -24.00 -16.74
CA THR A 8 -19.83 -23.86 -15.56
C THR A 8 -19.42 -22.39 -15.39
N SER A 9 -20.03 -21.81 -14.36
CA SER A 9 -19.65 -20.54 -13.74
C SER A 9 -18.24 -20.69 -13.17
N ILE A 10 -17.26 -19.95 -13.70
CA ILE A 10 -15.98 -19.78 -13.04
C ILE A 10 -16.20 -18.66 -12.02
N LYS A 11 -16.60 -19.05 -10.81
CA LYS A 11 -16.59 -18.16 -9.64
C LYS A 11 -15.12 -17.86 -9.29
N SER A 12 -14.63 -16.70 -9.69
CA SER A 12 -13.41 -16.10 -9.17
C SER A 12 -13.77 -15.25 -7.95
N HIS A 13 -13.92 -15.88 -6.78
CA HIS A 13 -14.24 -15.16 -5.54
C HIS A 13 -13.36 -15.57 -4.33
N ASP A 14 -12.28 -16.34 -4.55
CA ASP A 14 -11.48 -16.90 -3.45
C ASP A 14 -10.02 -16.39 -3.39
N ASP A 15 -9.55 -15.59 -4.35
CA ASP A 15 -8.16 -15.09 -4.32
C ASP A 15 -7.98 -13.83 -3.44
N VAL A 16 -9.05 -13.08 -3.18
CA VAL A 16 -8.99 -11.84 -2.38
C VAL A 16 -8.82 -12.13 -0.90
N SER A 17 -9.44 -13.20 -0.40
CA SER A 17 -9.41 -13.60 1.01
C SER A 17 -8.04 -14.14 1.44
N ILE A 18 -7.32 -14.82 0.56
CA ILE A 18 -5.99 -15.38 0.86
C ILE A 18 -4.95 -14.25 1.04
N ILE A 19 -5.01 -13.20 0.21
CA ILE A 19 -4.12 -12.04 0.31
C ILE A 19 -4.40 -11.25 1.59
N GLN A 20 -5.67 -11.07 1.95
CA GLN A 20 -6.05 -10.29 3.13
C GLN A 20 -5.65 -10.98 4.44
N THR A 21 -5.68 -12.32 4.47
CA THR A 21 -5.35 -13.14 5.66
C THR A 21 -3.83 -13.31 5.86
N THR A 22 -3.01 -13.20 4.82
CA THR A 22 -1.54 -13.31 4.94
C THR A 22 -0.88 -11.99 5.33
N LEU A 23 -1.48 -10.85 5.01
CA LEU A 23 -0.96 -9.51 5.34
C LEU A 23 -1.19 -9.13 6.82
N SER A 24 -2.14 -9.75 7.52
CA SER A 24 -2.45 -9.43 8.93
C SER A 24 -1.38 -9.89 9.93
N ASN A 25 -0.48 -10.80 9.52
CA ASN A 25 0.49 -11.42 10.42
C ASN A 25 1.89 -10.78 10.35
N ILE A 26 2.11 -9.83 9.45
CA ILE A 26 3.39 -9.13 9.32
C ILE A 26 3.29 -7.80 10.07
N ASN A 27 3.89 -7.76 11.25
CA ASN A 27 3.99 -6.53 12.02
C ASN A 27 5.05 -5.61 11.38
N ILE A 28 4.59 -4.58 10.67
CA ILE A 28 5.45 -3.53 10.10
C ILE A 28 5.70 -2.36 11.06
N THR A 29 5.26 -2.49 12.32
CA THR A 29 5.46 -1.46 13.35
C THR A 29 6.90 -1.55 13.84
N LEU A 30 7.61 -0.42 13.80
CA LEU A 30 8.92 -0.30 14.46
C LEU A 30 8.75 -0.61 15.95
N THR A 31 9.67 -1.40 16.51
CA THR A 31 9.69 -1.57 17.97
C THR A 31 10.03 -0.24 18.63
N GLU A 32 9.65 -0.08 19.90
CA GLU A 32 9.97 1.13 20.66
C GLU A 32 11.48 1.37 20.72
N THR A 33 12.27 0.30 20.84
CA THR A 33 13.74 0.34 20.79
C THR A 33 14.25 0.82 19.43
N ASP A 34 13.67 0.34 18.32
CA ASP A 34 14.08 0.77 16.97
C ASP A 34 13.73 2.25 16.71
N ARG A 35 12.63 2.73 17.32
CA ARG A 35 12.20 4.12 17.17
C ARG A 35 13.22 5.12 17.73
N LEU A 36 14.05 4.71 18.70
CA LEU A 36 15.11 5.55 19.29
C LEU A 36 16.19 5.97 18.27
N TYR A 37 16.38 5.22 17.18
CA TYR A 37 17.34 5.58 16.13
C TYR A 37 16.83 6.69 15.19
N TYR A 38 15.57 7.11 15.33
CA TYR A 38 14.94 8.12 14.50
C TYR A 38 14.62 9.38 15.30
N ARG A 39 14.58 10.53 14.62
CA ARG A 39 14.16 11.78 15.25
C ARG A 39 12.69 11.69 15.68
N GLN A 40 12.37 12.21 16.86
CA GLN A 40 11.00 12.26 17.37
C GLN A 40 10.11 13.13 16.48
N ASN A 41 10.61 14.30 16.06
CA ASN A 41 9.86 15.23 15.22
C ASN A 41 10.14 15.00 13.72
N PRO A 42 9.09 14.92 12.88
CA PRO A 42 9.26 14.78 11.44
C PRO A 42 9.91 16.04 10.86
N SER A 43 10.90 15.85 9.99
CA SER A 43 11.54 16.95 9.25
C SER A 43 10.80 17.29 7.95
N LYS A 44 9.91 16.42 7.49
CA LYS A 44 9.15 16.55 6.25
C LYS A 44 7.75 15.98 6.45
N CYS A 45 6.75 16.65 5.90
CA CYS A 45 5.38 16.18 5.80
C CYS A 45 4.91 16.49 4.38
N GLN A 46 4.52 15.46 3.62
CA GLN A 46 4.17 15.59 2.21
C GLN A 46 2.89 14.79 1.94
N SER A 47 1.86 15.46 1.43
CA SER A 47 0.70 14.76 0.89
C SER A 47 1.09 14.01 -0.38
N ILE A 48 0.62 12.78 -0.50
CA ILE A 48 0.80 11.92 -1.67
C ILE A 48 -0.50 11.68 -2.43
N THR A 49 -1.54 12.49 -2.16
CA THR A 49 -2.79 12.44 -2.92
C THR A 49 -2.52 12.61 -4.41
N ASP A 50 -3.16 11.77 -5.22
CA ASP A 50 -3.04 11.70 -6.68
C ASP A 50 -1.62 11.37 -7.18
N TRP A 51 -0.72 10.90 -6.31
CA TRP A 51 0.60 10.41 -6.75
C TRP A 51 0.50 9.01 -7.34
N LEU A 52 1.35 8.72 -8.34
CA LEU A 52 1.47 7.40 -8.92
C LEU A 52 2.40 6.52 -8.08
N ILE A 53 1.87 5.39 -7.62
CA ILE A 53 2.60 4.39 -6.83
C ILE A 53 2.88 3.16 -7.71
N VAL A 54 4.14 2.75 -7.82
CA VAL A 54 4.56 1.61 -8.65
C VAL A 54 5.42 0.65 -7.83
N LEU A 55 5.03 -0.61 -7.76
CA LEU A 55 5.87 -1.69 -7.21
C LEU A 55 6.80 -2.24 -8.31
N SER A 56 8.08 -2.40 -7.97
CA SER A 56 9.08 -2.97 -8.88
C SER A 56 8.80 -4.45 -9.14
N GLN A 57 8.64 -4.83 -10.41
CA GLN A 57 8.43 -6.24 -10.81
C GLN A 57 9.75 -7.04 -10.92
N ARG A 58 10.90 -6.40 -10.70
CA ARG A 58 12.19 -7.09 -10.75
C ARG A 58 12.36 -7.89 -9.47
N LYS A 59 12.62 -9.20 -9.61
CA LYS A 59 12.90 -10.09 -8.48
C LYS A 59 13.97 -9.50 -7.56
N ASN A 60 13.76 -9.62 -6.25
CA ASN A 60 14.68 -9.24 -5.19
C ASN A 60 15.00 -7.74 -5.07
N ARG A 61 14.20 -6.86 -5.69
CA ARG A 61 14.40 -5.41 -5.50
C ARG A 61 13.69 -4.86 -4.29
N ASN A 62 12.49 -5.36 -3.99
CA ASN A 62 11.66 -4.91 -2.88
C ASN A 62 11.54 -3.37 -2.89
N GLU A 63 11.28 -2.80 -4.08
CA GLU A 63 11.33 -1.36 -4.34
C GLU A 63 9.95 -0.84 -4.71
N ILE A 64 9.58 0.31 -4.16
CA ILE A 64 8.40 1.09 -4.57
C ILE A 64 8.85 2.45 -5.09
N GLN A 65 8.27 2.89 -6.20
CA GLN A 65 8.41 4.24 -6.73
C GLN A 65 7.16 5.06 -6.46
N LEU A 66 7.36 6.29 -5.96
CA LEU A 66 6.35 7.32 -5.80
C LEU A 66 6.63 8.43 -6.81
N SER A 67 5.65 8.80 -7.63
CA SER A 67 5.81 9.84 -8.63
C SER A 67 4.69 10.89 -8.52
N ASP A 68 5.07 12.12 -8.20
CA ASP A 68 4.20 13.29 -8.33
C ASP A 68 4.14 13.69 -9.80
N LEU A 69 3.06 13.32 -10.50
CA LEU A 69 2.91 13.63 -11.92
C LEU A 69 2.64 15.12 -12.19
N THR A 70 2.29 15.90 -11.15
CA THR A 70 2.03 17.33 -11.27
C THR A 70 3.31 18.16 -11.12
N LYS A 71 4.16 17.79 -10.15
CA LYS A 71 5.42 18.50 -9.87
C LYS A 71 6.65 17.83 -10.49
N GLY A 72 6.49 16.64 -11.07
CA GLY A 72 7.58 15.86 -11.66
C GLY A 72 8.55 15.26 -10.63
N SER A 73 8.21 15.27 -9.34
CA SER A 73 9.06 14.68 -8.30
C SER A 73 8.95 13.17 -8.28
N MET A 74 10.07 12.47 -8.13
CA MET A 74 10.11 11.01 -8.09
C MET A 74 10.99 10.52 -6.93
N TYR A 75 10.47 9.56 -6.18
CA TYR A 75 11.14 8.94 -5.05
C TYR A 75 11.13 7.42 -5.18
N LYS A 76 12.19 6.76 -4.73
CA LYS A 76 12.28 5.29 -4.66
C LYS A 76 12.58 4.87 -3.24
N PHE A 77 11.83 3.91 -2.75
CA PHE A 77 11.97 3.34 -1.41
C PHE A 77 12.29 1.86 -1.54
N LYS A 78 13.33 1.43 -0.83
CA LYS A 78 13.74 0.02 -0.77
C LYS A 78 13.38 -0.54 0.59
N PHE A 79 12.82 -1.74 0.58
CA PHE A 79 12.41 -2.47 1.77
C PHE A 79 13.26 -3.72 1.95
N GLU A 80 13.24 -4.25 3.17
CA GLU A 80 14.04 -5.42 3.55
C GLU A 80 13.64 -6.67 2.76
N ASN A 81 12.33 -6.88 2.59
CA ASN A 81 11.78 -8.03 1.90
C ASN A 81 10.54 -7.66 1.06
N GLU A 82 10.16 -8.60 0.19
CA GLU A 82 9.04 -8.44 -0.74
C GLU A 82 7.69 -8.29 0.00
N ALA A 83 7.49 -8.98 1.12
CA ALA A 83 6.25 -8.94 1.85
C ALA A 83 5.99 -7.55 2.46
N ILE A 84 7.02 -6.94 3.07
CA ILE A 84 6.97 -5.56 3.58
C ILE A 84 6.72 -4.58 2.43
N ALA A 85 7.42 -4.73 1.30
CA ALA A 85 7.19 -3.88 0.12
C ALA A 85 5.74 -3.98 -0.39
N ASN A 86 5.15 -5.17 -0.42
CA ASN A 86 3.76 -5.35 -0.83
C ASN A 86 2.77 -4.67 0.13
N ILE A 87 2.99 -4.78 1.45
CA ILE A 87 2.15 -4.08 2.44
C ILE A 87 2.19 -2.57 2.22
N TRP A 88 3.40 -2.00 2.14
CA TRP A 88 3.56 -0.56 1.89
C TRP A 88 2.97 -0.14 0.56
N PHE A 89 3.11 -0.96 -0.49
CA PHE A 89 2.50 -0.67 -1.78
C PHE A 89 0.99 -0.55 -1.70
N GLN A 90 0.31 -1.48 -1.03
CA GLN A 90 -1.16 -1.40 -0.85
C GLN A 90 -1.56 -0.17 -0.05
N ARG A 91 -0.88 0.11 1.08
CA ARG A 91 -1.18 1.26 1.95
C ARG A 91 -0.96 2.61 1.24
N LEU A 92 0.15 2.74 0.51
CA LEU A 92 0.46 3.94 -0.24
C LEU A 92 -0.49 4.12 -1.42
N LYS A 93 -0.88 3.03 -2.10
CA LYS A 93 -1.87 3.06 -3.17
C LYS A 93 -3.22 3.54 -2.64
N GLU A 94 -3.68 3.01 -1.52
CA GLU A 94 -4.90 3.47 -0.84
C GLU A 94 -4.80 4.96 -0.49
N ALA A 95 -3.73 5.37 0.20
CA ALA A 95 -3.50 6.76 0.60
C ALA A 95 -3.41 7.71 -0.61
N SER A 96 -2.85 7.28 -1.74
CA SER A 96 -2.76 8.10 -2.96
C SER A 96 -4.13 8.39 -3.57
N THR A 97 -5.09 7.50 -3.37
CA THR A 97 -6.47 7.69 -3.84
C THR A 97 -7.33 8.47 -2.85
N PHE A 98 -6.77 8.83 -1.68
CA PHE A 98 -7.50 9.54 -0.66
C PHE A 98 -7.86 10.95 -1.12
N LYS A 99 -9.16 11.19 -1.25
CA LYS A 99 -9.73 12.53 -1.44
C LYS A 99 -10.36 12.96 -0.13
N GLN A 100 -9.87 14.05 0.46
CA GLN A 100 -10.56 14.67 1.60
C GLN A 100 -11.96 15.06 1.15
N LYS A 101 -12.98 14.34 1.63
CA LYS A 101 -14.36 14.82 1.55
C LYS A 101 -14.49 15.92 2.60
N ASN A 102 -14.65 17.16 2.15
CA ASN A 102 -15.12 18.30 2.95
C ASN A 102 -14.40 18.52 4.30
N GLY A 103 -13.07 18.37 4.35
CA GLY A 103 -12.28 18.72 5.53
C GLY A 103 -12.37 17.73 6.71
N GLN A 104 -13.00 16.57 6.54
CA GLN A 104 -13.05 15.54 7.58
C GLN A 104 -11.83 14.61 7.46
N LEU A 105 -11.00 14.60 8.50
CA LEU A 105 -9.90 13.64 8.65
C LEU A 105 -10.51 12.24 8.80
N SER A 106 -10.10 11.29 7.96
CA SER A 106 -10.54 9.90 8.07
C SER A 106 -9.93 9.24 9.30
N GLU A 107 -10.70 8.36 9.94
CA GLU A 107 -10.35 7.60 11.15
C GLU A 107 -9.07 6.74 11.03
N ASN A 108 -8.50 6.59 9.82
CA ASN A 108 -7.25 5.86 9.58
C ASN A 108 -5.97 6.67 9.82
N LEU A 109 -6.08 7.89 10.36
CA LEU A 109 -4.90 8.57 10.91
C LEU A 109 -4.55 7.89 12.23
N ILE A 110 -3.39 7.24 12.25
CA ILE A 110 -2.74 6.91 13.51
C ILE A 110 -2.43 8.25 14.19
N ALA A 111 -3.30 8.67 15.10
CA ALA A 111 -2.96 9.67 16.08
C ALA A 111 -1.82 9.07 16.92
N LEU A 112 -0.65 9.71 16.87
CA LEU A 112 0.37 9.50 17.88
C LEU A 112 -0.06 10.40 19.04
N ASP A 113 -0.51 9.77 20.14
CA ASP A 113 -0.67 10.42 21.45
C ASP A 113 0.68 10.96 21.96
#